data_AF-A0A7X2H6C3-F1
#
_entry.id   AF-A0A7X2H6C3-F1
#
_cell.length_a   1.000
_cell.length_b   1.000
_cell.length_c   1.000
_cell.angle_alpha   90.00
_cell.angle_beta   90.00
_cell.angle_gamma   90.00
#
_symmetry.space_group_name_H-M   'P 1'
#
loop_
_entity.id
_entity.type
_entity.pdbx_description
1 polymer ?
#
loop_
_entity_poly.entity_id
_entity_poly.type
_entity_poly.pdbx_seq_one_letter_code
_entity_poly.pdbx_strand_id
1 'polypeptide(L)'
;MLRAGYLLVALSIITAALSYILLGGNYAFLVMVCFPLLFLIGYRFLKGHPPSELIPMLTIHIFFNLYNILYIILLKISVIDLYAVNWRISVQLVLPCLIGFCIRALVIGYSRN
;
A
#
# COMPACT_ATOMS: atom_id res chain seq x y z
N MET A 1 8.63 9.78 13.79
CA MET A 1 8.29 8.72 12.79
C MET A 1 7.01 7.95 13.12
N LEU A 2 6.69 7.69 14.41
CA LEU A 2 5.53 6.89 14.84
C LEU A 2 4.16 7.33 14.30
N ARG A 3 3.98 8.63 14.01
CA ARG A 3 2.72 9.22 13.52
C ARG A 3 2.55 9.11 12.01
N ALA A 4 3.64 9.04 11.25
CA ALA A 4 3.61 9.06 9.79
C ALA A 4 2.98 7.78 9.22
N GLY A 5 3.28 6.61 9.81
CA GLY A 5 2.71 5.33 9.38
C GLY A 5 1.19 5.28 9.53
N TYR A 6 0.64 5.77 10.65
CA TYR A 6 -0.82 5.81 10.86
C TYR A 6 -1.52 6.82 9.95
N LEU A 7 -0.90 7.98 9.70
CA LEU A 7 -1.39 8.97 8.75
C LEU A 7 -1.50 8.38 7.34
N LEU A 8 -0.47 7.63 6.92
CA LEU A 8 -0.42 6.96 5.63
C LEU A 8 -1.47 5.84 5.51
N VAL A 9 -1.73 5.11 6.57
CA VAL A 9 -2.82 4.11 6.61
C VAL A 9 -4.18 4.80 6.51
N ALA A 10 -4.41 5.88 7.24
CA ALA A 10 -5.65 6.65 7.17
C ALA A 10 -5.89 7.17 5.74
N LEU A 11 -4.83 7.69 5.09
CA LEU A 11 -4.89 8.11 3.70
C LEU A 11 -5.31 6.95 2.78
N SER A 12 -4.70 5.77 2.93
CA SER A 12 -5.05 4.59 2.14
C SER A 12 -6.50 4.15 2.31
N ILE A 13 -7.03 4.20 3.54
CA ILE A 13 -8.43 3.89 3.82
C ILE A 13 -9.35 4.89 3.12
N ILE A 14 -9.03 6.19 3.18
CA ILE A 14 -9.79 7.23 2.47
C ILE A 14 -9.75 6.99 0.96
N THR A 15 -8.58 6.70 0.39
CA THR A 15 -8.43 6.41 -1.05
C THR A 15 -9.23 5.17 -1.46
N ALA A 16 -9.22 4.11 -0.65
CA ALA A 16 -10.01 2.90 -0.89
C ALA A 16 -11.52 3.19 -0.85
N ALA A 17 -11.97 3.99 0.13
CA ALA A 17 -13.38 4.40 0.23
C ALA A 17 -13.81 5.24 -0.99
N LEU A 18 -12.99 6.20 -1.42
CA LEU A 18 -13.23 6.98 -2.63
C LEU A 18 -13.28 6.10 -3.88
N SER A 19 -12.37 5.13 -3.99
CA SER A 19 -12.37 4.14 -5.08
C SER A 19 -13.68 3.36 -5.12
N TYR A 20 -14.18 2.89 -3.97
CA TYR A 20 -15.45 2.17 -3.87
C TYR A 20 -16.64 3.03 -4.29
N ILE A 21 -16.72 4.28 -3.81
CA ILE A 21 -17.82 5.20 -4.12
C ILE A 21 -17.85 5.53 -5.62
N LEU A 22 -16.67 5.73 -6.24
CA LEU A 22 -16.57 6.17 -7.62
C LEU A 22 -16.65 5.02 -8.63
N LEU A 23 -16.10 3.86 -8.29
CA LEU A 23 -15.82 2.76 -9.23
C LEU A 23 -16.51 1.43 -8.84
N GLY A 24 -17.17 1.39 -7.69
CA GLY A 24 -17.77 0.18 -7.12
C GLY A 24 -16.76 -0.82 -6.57
N GLY A 25 -17.27 -1.97 -6.12
CA GLY A 25 -16.45 -3.09 -5.67
C GLY A 25 -15.79 -3.81 -6.85
N ASN A 26 -14.48 -3.76 -6.92
CA ASN A 26 -13.69 -4.46 -7.94
C ASN A 26 -12.38 -5.00 -7.34
N TYR A 27 -11.60 -5.72 -8.16
CA TYR A 27 -10.33 -6.30 -7.72
C TYR A 27 -9.33 -5.22 -7.24
N ALA A 28 -9.35 -4.02 -7.83
CA ALA A 28 -8.49 -2.93 -7.40
C ALA A 28 -8.83 -2.43 -6.00
N PHE A 29 -10.13 -2.25 -5.73
CA PHE A 29 -10.63 -1.91 -4.41
C PHE A 29 -10.19 -2.95 -3.35
N LEU A 30 -10.31 -4.24 -3.65
CA LEU A 30 -9.94 -5.30 -2.70
C LEU A 30 -8.47 -5.18 -2.25
N VAL A 31 -7.55 -4.98 -3.19
CA VAL A 31 -6.14 -4.82 -2.87
C VAL A 31 -5.85 -3.49 -2.17
N MET A 32 -6.53 -2.40 -2.55
CA MET A 32 -6.43 -1.12 -1.83
C MET A 32 -6.82 -1.25 -0.35
N VAL A 33 -7.73 -2.17 -0.01
CA VAL A 33 -8.11 -2.48 1.38
C VAL A 33 -7.11 -3.41 2.06
N CYS A 34 -6.61 -4.44 1.35
CA CYS A 34 -5.64 -5.39 1.93
C CYS A 34 -4.27 -4.77 2.20
N PHE A 35 -3.84 -3.83 1.35
CA PHE A 35 -2.53 -3.19 1.42
C PHE A 35 -2.24 -2.45 2.76
N PRO A 36 -3.12 -1.56 3.26
CA PRO A 36 -2.90 -0.90 4.53
C PRO A 36 -2.86 -1.85 5.72
N LEU A 37 -3.57 -3.00 5.67
CA LEU A 37 -3.50 -4.03 6.70
C LEU A 37 -2.10 -4.67 6.75
N LEU A 38 -1.59 -5.10 5.59
CA LEU A 38 -0.22 -5.63 5.46
C LEU A 38 0.82 -4.62 5.92
N PHE A 39 0.67 -3.35 5.51
CA PHE A 39 1.58 -2.30 5.95
C PHE A 39 1.56 -2.14 7.47
N LEU A 40 0.39 -2.13 8.10
CA LEU A 40 0.25 -2.04 9.56
C LEU A 40 0.99 -3.16 10.29
N ILE A 41 0.92 -4.38 9.77
CA ILE A 41 1.60 -5.55 10.33
C ILE A 41 3.11 -5.36 10.27
N GLY A 42 3.68 -5.14 9.08
CA GLY A 42 5.14 -4.97 8.96
C GLY A 42 5.64 -3.71 9.67
N TYR A 43 4.85 -2.63 9.69
CA TYR A 43 5.18 -1.41 10.42
C TYR A 43 5.26 -1.65 11.93
N ARG A 44 4.36 -2.48 12.49
CA ARG A 44 4.41 -2.85 13.91
C ARG A 44 5.66 -3.65 14.26
N PHE A 45 6.08 -4.58 13.39
CA PHE A 45 7.31 -5.37 13.62
C PHE A 45 8.58 -4.52 13.51
N LEU A 46 8.59 -3.53 12.62
CA LEU A 46 9.72 -2.61 12.45
C LEU A 46 9.67 -1.41 13.42
N LYS A 47 8.66 -1.32 14.29
CA LYS A 47 8.47 -0.23 15.25
C LYS A 47 9.47 -0.37 16.40
N GLY A 48 10.68 0.12 16.20
CA GLY A 48 11.82 -0.02 17.12
C GLY A 48 13.12 -0.36 16.41
N HIS A 49 13.04 -0.67 15.12
CA HIS A 49 14.19 -0.86 14.24
C HIS A 49 14.78 0.47 13.76
N PRO A 50 16.06 0.47 13.32
CA PRO A 50 16.68 1.67 12.80
C PRO A 50 15.90 2.26 11.60
N PRO A 51 15.97 3.58 11.38
CA PRO A 51 15.23 4.25 10.31
C PRO A 51 15.46 3.67 8.92
N SER A 52 16.64 3.09 8.67
CA SER A 52 17.01 2.45 7.42
C SER A 52 16.11 1.28 7.02
N GLU A 53 15.46 0.61 7.97
CA GLU A 53 14.52 -0.49 7.69
C GLU A 53 13.07 0.02 7.53
N LEU A 54 12.76 1.17 8.14
CA LEU A 54 11.44 1.78 8.10
C LEU A 54 11.22 2.62 6.83
N ILE A 55 12.26 3.31 6.36
CA ILE A 55 12.21 4.20 5.19
C ILE A 55 11.73 3.45 3.94
N PRO A 56 12.29 2.29 3.55
CA PRO A 56 11.83 1.57 2.37
C PRO A 56 10.34 1.21 2.44
N MET A 57 9.87 0.80 3.60
CA MET A 57 8.47 0.43 3.80
C MET A 57 7.54 1.65 3.66
N LEU A 58 7.92 2.79 4.23
CA LEU A 58 7.21 4.06 4.05
C LEU A 58 7.19 4.50 2.58
N THR A 59 8.33 4.36 1.89
CA THR A 59 8.44 4.71 0.46
C THR A 59 7.50 3.87 -0.39
N ILE A 60 7.49 2.54 -0.20
CA ILE A 60 6.58 1.62 -0.92
C ILE A 60 5.12 2.02 -0.69
N HIS A 61 4.77 2.36 0.56
CA HIS A 61 3.40 2.76 0.91
C HIS A 61 2.99 4.10 0.27
N ILE A 62 3.91 5.07 0.22
CA ILE A 62 3.67 6.36 -0.44
C ILE A 62 3.48 6.17 -1.94
N PHE A 63 4.35 5.41 -2.61
CA PHE A 63 4.23 5.13 -4.05
C PHE A 63 2.92 4.43 -4.38
N PHE A 64 2.50 3.45 -3.56
CA PHE A 64 1.23 2.77 -3.74
C PHE A 64 0.04 3.73 -3.64
N ASN A 65 0.00 4.61 -2.63
CA ASN A 65 -1.07 5.60 -2.50
C ASN A 65 -1.09 6.59 -3.66
N LEU A 66 0.08 7.10 -4.07
CA LEU A 66 0.18 8.05 -5.16
C LEU A 66 -0.32 7.45 -6.48
N TYR A 67 0.06 6.19 -6.75
CA TYR A 67 -0.43 5.45 -7.90
C TYR A 67 -1.95 5.28 -7.87
N ASN A 68 -2.51 4.93 -6.72
CA ASN A 68 -3.95 4.73 -6.54
C ASN A 68 -4.76 6.02 -6.73
N ILE A 69 -4.27 7.14 -6.20
CA ILE A 69 -4.88 8.46 -6.40
C ILE A 69 -4.85 8.81 -7.89
N LEU A 70 -3.70 8.65 -8.54
CA LEU A 70 -3.55 8.93 -9.97
C LEU A 70 -4.47 8.04 -10.81
N TYR A 71 -4.59 6.75 -10.47
CA TYR A 71 -5.50 5.81 -11.12
C TYR A 71 -6.95 6.30 -11.05
N ILE A 72 -7.43 6.69 -9.87
CA ILE A 72 -8.80 7.19 -9.68
C ILE A 72 -9.04 8.46 -10.52
N ILE A 73 -8.08 9.39 -10.53
CA ILE A 73 -8.17 10.65 -11.30
C ILE A 73 -8.23 10.35 -12.80
N LEU A 74 -7.30 9.55 -13.32
CA LEU A 74 -7.22 9.25 -14.75
C LEU A 74 -8.47 8.49 -15.24
N LEU A 75 -8.99 7.57 -14.43
CA LEU A 75 -10.21 6.85 -14.77
C LEU A 75 -11.43 7.78 -14.80
N LYS A 76 -11.50 8.77 -13.90
CA LYS A 76 -12.61 9.74 -13.86
C LYS A 76 -12.62 10.69 -15.07
N ILE A 77 -11.45 11.09 -15.56
CA ILE A 77 -11.32 12.00 -16.72
C ILE A 77 -11.52 11.23 -18.05
N SER A 78 -11.76 9.91 -18.01
CA SER A 78 -11.99 9.05 -19.19
C SER A 78 -10.86 9.11 -20.22
N VAL A 79 -9.65 9.54 -19.81
CA VAL A 79 -8.52 9.79 -20.72
C VAL A 79 -7.93 8.48 -21.24
N ILE A 80 -8.10 7.38 -20.51
CA ILE A 80 -7.54 6.07 -20.88
C ILE A 80 -8.46 4.97 -20.37
N ASP A 81 -8.71 3.96 -21.20
CA ASP A 81 -9.30 2.67 -20.82
C ASP A 81 -8.28 1.84 -20.00
N LEU A 82 -7.89 2.39 -18.83
CA LEU A 82 -6.85 1.87 -17.93
C LEU A 82 -7.20 0.51 -17.32
N TYR A 83 -8.44 0.05 -17.50
CA TYR A 83 -8.92 -1.24 -16.99
C TYR A 83 -8.17 -2.42 -17.61
N ALA A 84 -7.70 -2.29 -18.85
CA ALA A 84 -7.03 -3.37 -19.57
C ALA A 84 -5.51 -3.48 -19.30
N VAL A 85 -4.81 -2.39 -18.93
CA VAL A 85 -3.34 -2.38 -19.02
C VAL A 85 -2.60 -2.20 -17.69
N ASN A 86 -3.11 -1.48 -16.68
CA ASN A 86 -2.18 -0.83 -15.74
C ASN A 86 -2.25 -1.23 -14.27
N TRP A 87 -3.42 -1.55 -13.71
CA TRP A 87 -3.52 -1.94 -12.29
C TRP A 87 -2.69 -3.20 -11.96
N ARG A 88 -2.57 -4.13 -12.91
CA ARG A 88 -1.84 -5.40 -12.74
C ARG A 88 -0.36 -5.20 -12.46
N ILE A 89 0.29 -4.22 -13.09
CA ILE A 89 1.74 -3.99 -12.95
C ILE A 89 2.07 -3.54 -11.51
N SER A 90 1.26 -2.63 -10.95
CA SER A 90 1.45 -2.17 -9.57
C SER A 90 1.18 -3.27 -8.56
N VAL A 91 0.16 -4.12 -8.75
CA VAL A 91 -0.05 -5.29 -7.88
C VAL A 91 1.07 -6.30 -8.03
N GLN A 92 1.53 -6.56 -9.25
CA GLN A 92 2.58 -7.53 -9.53
C GLN A 92 3.95 -7.10 -9.02
N LEU A 93 4.24 -5.80 -8.92
CA LEU A 93 5.53 -5.29 -8.41
C LEU A 93 5.48 -4.92 -6.93
N VAL A 94 4.44 -4.19 -6.51
CA VAL A 94 4.37 -3.61 -5.15
C VAL A 94 3.97 -4.68 -4.12
N LEU A 95 3.04 -5.58 -4.46
CA LEU A 95 2.56 -6.58 -3.51
C LEU A 95 3.66 -7.59 -3.11
N PRO A 96 4.47 -8.15 -4.05
CA PRO A 96 5.59 -9.02 -3.67
C PRO A 96 6.67 -8.29 -2.89
N CYS A 97 6.95 -7.02 -3.20
CA CYS A 97 7.89 -6.22 -2.41
C CYS A 97 7.40 -6.05 -0.98
N LEU A 98 6.11 -5.75 -0.79
CA LEU A 98 5.52 -5.59 0.53
C LEU A 98 5.51 -6.92 1.31
N ILE A 99 5.18 -8.03 0.65
CA ILE A 99 5.23 -9.38 1.24
C ILE A 99 6.67 -9.73 1.64
N GLY A 100 7.65 -9.51 0.77
CA GLY A 100 9.06 -9.74 1.07
C GLY A 100 9.55 -8.91 2.26
N PHE A 101 9.14 -7.64 2.33
CA PHE A 101 9.43 -6.80 3.50
C PHE A 101 8.73 -7.29 4.77
N CYS A 102 7.48 -7.75 4.69
CA CYS A 102 6.77 -8.31 5.84
C CYS A 102 7.42 -9.61 6.33
N ILE A 103 7.84 -10.50 5.42
CA ILE A 103 8.59 -11.72 5.76
C ILE A 103 9.92 -11.36 6.42
N ARG A 104 10.67 -10.41 5.85
CA ARG A 104 11.93 -9.93 6.45
C ARG A 104 11.71 -9.34 7.84
N ALA A 105 10.66 -8.53 8.02
CA ALA A 105 10.29 -7.97 9.32
C ALA A 105 9.90 -9.07 10.34
N LEU A 106 9.18 -10.11 9.90
CA LEU A 106 8.85 -11.28 10.71
C LEU A 106 10.09 -12.07 11.13
N VAL A 107 11.01 -12.35 10.20
CA VAL A 107 12.26 -13.07 10.49
C VAL A 107 13.12 -12.30 11.50
N ILE A 108 13.26 -10.99 11.32
CA ILE A 108 14.00 -10.14 12.25
C ILE A 108 13.32 -10.10 13.63
N GLY A 109 11.99 -10.01 13.66
CA GLY A 109 11.21 -10.04 14.91
C GLY A 109 11.31 -11.38 15.63
N TYR A 110 11.31 -12.50 14.90
CA TYR A 110 11.38 -13.85 15.47
C TYR A 110 12.79 -14.23 15.96
N SER A 111 13.84 -13.78 15.28
CA SER A 111 15.25 -14.06 15.66
C SER A 111 15.65 -13.45 17.02
N ARG A 112 14.83 -12.56 17.59
CA ARG A 112 15.10 -11.88 18.86
C ARG A 112 14.24 -12.35 20.04
N ASN A 113 13.26 -13.23 19.80
CA ASN A 113 12.49 -13.93 20.84
C ASN A 113 13.09 -15.31 21.08
#